data_AF-A0A8I1MEL2-F1
#
_entry.id   AF-A0A8I1MEL2-F1
#
_cell.length_a   1.000
_cell.length_b   1.000
_cell.length_c   1.000
_cell.angle_alpha   90.00
_cell.angle_beta   90.00
_cell.angle_gamma   90.00
#
_symmetry.space_group_name_H-M   'P 1'
#
loop_
_entity.id
_entity.type
_entity.pdbx_description
1 polymer ?
#
loop_
_entity_poly.entity_id
_entity_poly.type
_entity_poly.pdbx_seq_one_letter_code
_entity_poly.pdbx_strand_id
1 'polypeptide(L)'
;MDLLSSKVIKTTRGLELYIDSVENITIKGIHIPTTSKPYYGVKFEIDYFLLEEHKYYDLQQNYFCLVMSENFQSIKLEEPEMQSLFGVKNEEEFKATKQLLSDWLIKTNAYREAILQSLNEHKEHGTKEGNEDTKKTITFLKELLELKTIDIEHAPI
;
A
#
# COMPACT_ATOMS: atom_id res chain seq x y z
N MET A 1 19.08 -3.07 -17.75
CA MET A 1 17.73 -3.64 -17.89
C MET A 1 17.49 -4.33 -16.56
N ASP A 2 16.89 -3.62 -15.61
CA ASP A 2 16.52 -4.25 -14.34
C ASP A 2 15.37 -5.20 -14.64
N LEU A 3 15.53 -6.46 -14.26
CA LEU A 3 14.52 -7.48 -14.48
C LEU A 3 13.32 -7.12 -13.60
N LEU A 4 12.19 -6.72 -14.21
CA LEU A 4 10.95 -6.47 -13.48
C LEU A 4 10.59 -7.71 -12.67
N SER A 5 10.55 -7.56 -11.35
CA SER A 5 10.14 -8.64 -10.46
C SER A 5 8.61 -8.73 -10.46
N SER A 6 8.07 -9.94 -10.35
CA SER A 6 6.62 -10.12 -10.25
C SER A 6 6.27 -11.17 -9.21
N LYS A 7 5.07 -11.02 -8.65
CA LYS A 7 4.48 -11.96 -7.71
C LYS A 7 3.15 -12.46 -8.25
N VAL A 8 2.97 -13.78 -8.24
CA VAL A 8 1.72 -14.42 -8.65
C VAL A 8 1.03 -15.01 -7.44
N ILE A 9 -0.26 -14.72 -7.29
CA ILE A 9 -1.14 -15.37 -6.32
C ILE A 9 -2.20 -16.15 -7.09
N LYS A 10 -2.35 -17.43 -6.74
CA LYS A 10 -3.49 -18.22 -7.21
C LYS A 10 -4.69 -17.99 -6.32
N THR A 11 -5.81 -17.64 -6.93
CA THR A 11 -7.10 -17.46 -6.27
C THR A 11 -8.17 -18.31 -6.96
N THR A 12 -9.32 -18.41 -6.30
CA THR A 12 -10.58 -18.97 -6.79
C THR A 12 -11.10 -18.23 -8.01
N ARG A 13 -10.72 -16.96 -8.18
CA ARG A 13 -11.06 -16.12 -9.33
C ARG A 13 -10.04 -16.20 -10.47
N GLY A 14 -8.92 -16.88 -10.30
CA GLY A 14 -7.84 -16.93 -11.31
C GLY A 14 -6.47 -16.61 -10.73
N LEU A 15 -5.50 -16.34 -11.60
CA LEU A 15 -4.15 -15.94 -11.18
C LEU A 15 -4.07 -14.41 -11.14
N GLU A 16 -3.74 -13.86 -9.99
CA GLU A 16 -3.41 -12.44 -9.84
C GLU A 16 -1.89 -12.26 -10.04
N LEU A 17 -1.50 -11.40 -10.97
CA LEU A 17 -0.11 -11.06 -11.27
C LEU A 17 0.16 -9.60 -10.88
N TYR A 18 1.04 -9.43 -9.91
CA TYR A 18 1.52 -8.13 -9.42
C TYR A 18 2.92 -7.88 -9.95
N ILE A 19 3.16 -6.71 -10.55
CA ILE A 19 4.43 -6.33 -11.17
C ILE A 19 5.07 -5.21 -10.35
N ASP A 20 6.33 -5.37 -9.99
CA ASP A 20 7.13 -4.39 -9.23
C ASP A 20 7.52 -3.24 -10.17
N SER A 21 6.57 -2.35 -10.40
CA SER A 21 6.75 -1.10 -11.12
C SER A 21 6.08 0.01 -10.32
N VAL A 22 6.75 1.15 -10.20
CA VAL A 22 6.20 2.35 -9.53
C VAL A 22 4.88 2.79 -10.14
N GLU A 23 4.68 2.54 -11.45
CA GLU A 23 3.43 2.85 -12.16
C GLU A 23 2.22 2.06 -11.63
N ASN A 24 2.44 0.91 -10.99
CA ASN A 24 1.37 0.04 -10.48
C ASN A 24 1.03 0.30 -9.02
N ILE A 25 1.69 1.25 -8.34
CA ILE A 25 1.42 1.59 -6.94
C ILE A 25 1.19 3.09 -6.84
N THR A 26 -0.01 3.49 -6.45
CA THR A 26 -0.35 4.90 -6.28
C THR A 26 -0.83 5.20 -4.87
N ILE A 27 -0.31 6.26 -4.25
CA ILE A 27 -0.87 6.82 -3.02
C ILE A 27 -2.09 7.68 -3.40
N LYS A 28 -3.29 7.24 -3.01
CA LYS A 28 -4.55 7.94 -3.32
C LYS A 28 -4.99 8.93 -2.24
N GLY A 29 -4.44 8.82 -1.05
CA GLY A 29 -4.78 9.72 0.05
C GLY A 29 -3.92 9.48 1.27
N ILE A 30 -3.64 10.57 1.99
CA ILE A 30 -2.95 10.57 3.26
C ILE A 30 -3.88 11.25 4.28
N HIS A 31 -4.09 10.57 5.40
CA HIS A 31 -4.81 11.07 6.55
C HIS A 31 -3.81 11.38 7.66
N ILE A 32 -3.91 12.57 8.22
CA ILE A 32 -3.16 13.01 9.40
C ILE A 32 -4.08 13.02 10.63
N PRO A 33 -3.56 12.77 11.84
CA PRO A 33 -4.36 12.70 13.05
C PRO A 33 -5.20 13.96 13.26
N THR A 34 -6.47 13.73 13.59
CA THR A 34 -7.42 14.77 14.05
C THR A 34 -8.08 14.32 15.34
N THR A 35 -8.80 15.22 16.01
CA THR A 35 -9.52 14.90 17.27
C THR A 35 -10.52 13.75 17.13
N SER A 36 -11.13 13.58 15.95
CA SER A 36 -12.07 12.48 15.69
C SER A 36 -11.42 11.21 15.15
N LYS A 37 -10.23 11.35 14.53
CA LYS A 37 -9.46 10.24 13.94
C LYS A 37 -7.99 10.37 14.35
N PRO A 38 -7.64 9.93 15.58
CA PRO A 38 -6.31 10.11 16.17
C PRO A 38 -5.31 9.07 15.66
N TYR A 39 -5.13 9.01 14.34
CA TYR A 39 -4.23 8.08 13.67
C TYR A 39 -3.73 8.66 12.36
N TYR A 40 -2.59 8.17 11.89
CA TYR A 40 -2.10 8.39 10.53
C TYR A 40 -2.65 7.30 9.62
N GLY A 41 -2.97 7.65 8.38
CA GLY A 41 -3.43 6.68 7.39
C GLY A 41 -2.90 6.99 6.00
N VAL A 42 -2.59 5.95 5.23
CA VAL A 42 -2.30 6.08 3.80
C VAL A 42 -3.13 5.07 3.03
N LYS A 43 -3.80 5.51 1.97
CA LYS A 43 -4.53 4.64 1.06
C LYS A 43 -3.68 4.39 -0.19
N PHE A 44 -3.41 3.12 -0.46
CA PHE A 44 -2.74 2.68 -1.67
C PHE A 44 -3.75 2.11 -2.67
N GLU A 45 -3.50 2.38 -3.94
CA GLU A 45 -4.02 1.64 -5.08
C GLU A 45 -2.89 0.74 -5.60
N ILE A 46 -3.20 -0.53 -5.84
CA ILE A 46 -2.32 -1.48 -6.50
C ILE A 46 -3.01 -1.99 -7.76
N ASP A 47 -2.31 -1.85 -8.87
CA ASP A 47 -2.69 -2.44 -10.14
C ASP A 47 -2.14 -3.87 -10.26
N TYR A 48 -2.98 -4.78 -10.76
CA TYR A 48 -2.61 -6.17 -11.01
C TYR A 48 -3.34 -6.72 -12.24
N PHE A 49 -2.77 -7.75 -12.85
CA PHE A 49 -3.44 -8.46 -13.93
C PHE A 49 -4.18 -9.66 -13.36
N LEU A 50 -5.44 -9.83 -13.74
CA LEU A 50 -6.21 -11.04 -13.44
C LEU A 50 -6.23 -11.95 -14.66
N LEU A 51 -5.64 -13.13 -14.53
CA LEU A 51 -5.65 -14.17 -15.56
C LEU A 51 -6.74 -15.19 -15.22
N GLU A 52 -7.86 -15.08 -15.93
CA GLU A 52 -8.99 -15.99 -15.86
C GLU A 52 -9.00 -16.95 -17.06
N GLU A 53 -9.37 -18.20 -16.82
CA GLU A 53 -9.49 -19.19 -17.88
C GLU A 53 -10.55 -18.72 -18.90
N HIS A 54 -10.19 -18.67 -20.19
CA HIS A 54 -11.06 -18.25 -21.30
C HIS A 54 -11.50 -16.77 -21.30
N LYS A 55 -10.86 -15.89 -20.53
CA LYS A 55 -11.08 -14.44 -20.60
C LYS A 55 -9.82 -13.69 -21.02
N TYR A 56 -10.00 -12.47 -21.52
CA TYR A 56 -8.89 -11.57 -21.77
C TYR A 56 -8.28 -11.09 -20.44
N TYR A 57 -6.98 -10.78 -20.47
CA TYR A 57 -6.29 -10.24 -19.31
C TYR A 57 -6.75 -8.82 -19.06
N ASP A 58 -7.43 -8.62 -17.94
CA ASP A 58 -7.86 -7.29 -17.53
C ASP A 58 -6.92 -6.75 -16.45
N LEU A 59 -6.52 -5.49 -16.62
CA LEU A 59 -5.90 -4.71 -15.56
C LEU A 59 -6.98 -4.42 -14.51
N GLN A 60 -6.71 -4.81 -13.28
CA GLN A 60 -7.59 -4.63 -12.13
C GLN A 60 -6.91 -3.76 -11.10
N GLN A 61 -7.72 -3.07 -10.30
CA GLN A 61 -7.25 -2.19 -9.25
C GLN A 61 -7.85 -2.62 -7.92
N ASN A 62 -6.97 -2.81 -6.94
CA ASN A 62 -7.35 -3.07 -5.56
C ASN A 62 -6.76 -1.99 -4.66
N TYR A 63 -7.38 -1.81 -3.51
CA TYR A 63 -6.98 -0.83 -2.52
C TYR A 63 -6.80 -1.47 -1.16
N PHE A 64 -5.87 -0.91 -0.40
CA PHE A 64 -5.69 -1.19 1.02
C PHE A 64 -5.20 0.09 1.71
N CYS A 65 -5.41 0.17 3.02
CA CYS A 65 -4.94 1.27 3.84
C CYS A 65 -3.93 0.77 4.87
N LEU A 66 -2.82 1.50 5.05
CA LEU A 66 -1.98 1.35 6.23
C LEU A 66 -2.33 2.44 7.23
N VAL A 67 -2.63 2.03 8.45
CA VAL A 67 -2.95 2.92 9.56
C VAL A 67 -1.92 2.76 10.66
N MET A 68 -1.41 3.88 11.15
CA MET A 68 -0.48 3.93 12.28
C MET A 68 -1.05 4.77 13.42
N SER A 69 -0.78 4.37 14.67
CA SER A 69 -1.04 5.24 15.82
C SER A 69 -0.21 6.53 15.75
N GLU A 70 -0.63 7.58 16.46
CA GLU A 70 0.07 8.89 16.42
C GLU A 70 1.55 8.82 16.82
N ASN A 71 1.92 7.82 17.63
CA ASN A 71 3.28 7.57 18.09
C ASN A 71 4.03 6.52 17.25
N PHE A 72 3.44 6.05 16.14
CA PHE A 72 4.00 5.05 15.22
C PHE A 72 4.33 3.68 15.84
N GLN A 73 3.85 3.39 17.05
CA GLN A 73 4.13 2.13 17.75
C GLN A 73 3.22 0.97 17.35
N SER A 74 2.13 1.26 16.65
CA SER A 74 1.20 0.25 16.16
C SER A 74 0.83 0.52 14.72
N ILE A 75 0.67 -0.55 13.96
CA ILE A 75 0.24 -0.56 12.58
C ILE A 75 -0.96 -1.49 12.42
N LYS A 76 -1.88 -1.13 11.54
CA LYS A 76 -3.05 -1.91 11.16
C LYS A 76 -3.25 -1.79 9.65
N LEU A 77 -3.75 -2.85 9.02
CA LEU A 77 -4.30 -2.80 7.68
C LEU A 77 -5.79 -2.49 7.78
N GLU A 78 -6.28 -1.53 6.99
CA GLU A 78 -7.71 -1.27 6.87
C GLU A 78 -8.16 -1.46 5.43
N GLU A 79 -9.31 -2.11 5.27
CA GLU A 79 -9.87 -2.38 3.95
C GLU A 79 -10.94 -1.36 3.58
N PRO A 80 -10.91 -0.83 2.35
CA PRO A 80 -12.02 -0.03 1.86
C PRO A 80 -13.25 -0.91 1.59
N GLU A 81 -14.44 -0.30 1.67
CA GLU A 81 -15.71 -1.00 1.43
C GLU A 81 -15.82 -1.60 0.01
N MET A 82 -15.13 -0.99 -0.96
CA MET A 82 -15.14 -1.42 -2.36
C MET A 82 -13.71 -1.62 -2.86
N GLN A 83 -13.53 -2.60 -3.75
CA GLN A 83 -12.24 -2.94 -4.37
C GLN A 83 -11.14 -3.18 -3.32
N SER A 84 -11.55 -3.75 -2.18
CA SER A 84 -10.63 -4.21 -1.14
C SER A 84 -9.68 -5.25 -1.72
N LEU A 85 -8.39 -5.11 -1.42
CA LEU A 85 -7.37 -6.08 -1.80
C LEU A 85 -7.66 -7.47 -1.24
N PHE A 86 -8.36 -7.55 -0.12
CA PHE A 86 -8.76 -8.81 0.52
C PHE A 86 -10.23 -9.18 0.29
N GLY A 87 -11.04 -8.28 -0.26
CA GLY A 87 -12.46 -8.45 -0.47
C GLY A 87 -12.72 -9.53 -1.51
N VAL A 88 -13.29 -10.66 -1.07
CA VAL A 88 -13.56 -11.92 -1.80
C VAL A 88 -12.51 -13.03 -1.66
N LYS A 89 -11.47 -12.84 -0.85
CA LYS A 89 -10.45 -13.88 -0.64
C LYS A 89 -10.85 -14.89 0.43
N ASN A 90 -10.59 -16.18 0.19
CA ASN A 90 -10.66 -17.22 1.23
C ASN A 90 -9.44 -17.14 2.18
N GLU A 91 -9.42 -17.96 3.24
CA GLU A 91 -8.34 -17.91 4.24
C GLU A 91 -6.92 -18.11 3.67
N GLU A 92 -6.76 -18.98 2.67
CA GLU A 92 -5.45 -19.25 2.06
C GLU A 92 -5.01 -18.08 1.17
N GLU A 93 -5.93 -17.57 0.36
CA GLU A 93 -5.71 -16.40 -0.48
C GLU A 93 -5.42 -15.15 0.35
N PHE A 94 -6.10 -15.01 1.48
CA PHE A 94 -5.88 -13.94 2.45
C PHE A 94 -4.44 -14.00 2.99
N LYS A 95 -3.99 -15.18 3.43
CA LYS A 95 -2.60 -15.38 3.90
C LYS A 95 -1.58 -15.08 2.80
N ALA A 96 -1.82 -15.56 1.58
CA ALA A 96 -0.94 -15.31 0.44
C ALA A 96 -0.86 -13.81 0.08
N THR A 97 -1.98 -13.09 0.21
CA THR A 97 -2.07 -11.64 -0.07
C THR A 97 -1.40 -10.84 1.03
N LYS A 98 -1.57 -11.23 2.28
CA LYS A 98 -0.85 -10.62 3.41
C LYS A 98 0.66 -10.83 3.26
N GLN A 99 1.07 -12.03 2.84
CA GLN A 99 2.47 -12.31 2.54
C GLN A 99 2.99 -11.49 1.35
N LEU A 100 2.16 -11.27 0.31
CA LEU A 100 2.51 -10.37 -0.79
C LEU A 100 2.76 -8.95 -0.29
N LEU A 101 1.92 -8.42 0.61
CA LEU A 101 2.15 -7.10 1.20
C LEU A 101 3.44 -7.06 2.04
N SER A 102 3.67 -8.07 2.89
CA SER A 102 4.78 -8.07 3.83
C SER A 102 6.13 -8.36 3.18
N ASP A 103 6.22 -9.42 2.39
CA ASP A 103 7.47 -9.93 1.86
C ASP A 103 7.85 -9.30 0.53
N TRP A 104 6.86 -8.91 -0.26
CA TRP A 104 7.09 -8.40 -1.59
C TRP A 104 6.90 -6.89 -1.60
N LEU A 105 5.69 -6.37 -1.35
CA LEU A 105 5.40 -4.94 -1.53
C LEU A 105 6.34 -4.04 -0.74
N ILE A 106 6.52 -4.26 0.57
CA ILE A 106 7.40 -3.39 1.38
C ILE A 106 8.88 -3.51 1.02
N LYS A 107 9.30 -4.68 0.51
CA LYS A 107 10.68 -4.89 0.08
C LYS A 107 10.94 -4.42 -1.36
N THR A 108 9.89 -4.08 -2.12
CA THR A 108 10.01 -3.70 -3.53
C THR A 108 10.41 -2.25 -3.73
N ASN A 109 11.06 -1.98 -4.87
CA ASN A 109 11.43 -0.63 -5.25
C ASN A 109 10.19 0.22 -5.53
N ALA A 110 9.14 -0.34 -6.14
CA ALA A 110 7.92 0.39 -6.46
C ALA A 110 7.27 1.07 -5.24
N TYR A 111 7.14 0.35 -4.12
CA TYR A 111 6.57 0.90 -2.88
C TYR A 111 7.42 2.07 -2.35
N ARG A 112 8.73 1.85 -2.27
CA ARG A 112 9.69 2.85 -1.78
C ARG A 112 9.68 4.09 -2.67
N GLU A 113 9.68 3.91 -3.98
CA GLU A 113 9.63 5.00 -4.96
C GLU A 113 8.32 5.78 -4.88
N ALA A 114 7.17 5.11 -4.76
CA ALA A 114 5.88 5.78 -4.60
C ALA A 114 5.86 6.69 -3.35
N ILE A 115 6.43 6.24 -2.23
CA ILE A 115 6.55 7.05 -1.01
C ILE A 115 7.56 8.19 -1.21
N LEU A 116 8.71 7.94 -1.82
CA LEU A 116 9.73 8.96 -2.08
C LEU A 116 9.21 10.05 -3.03
N GLN A 117 8.44 9.68 -4.05
CA GLN A 117 7.78 10.61 -4.95
C GLN A 117 6.80 11.49 -4.17
N SER A 118 5.92 10.88 -3.36
CA SER A 118 4.99 11.63 -2.52
C SER A 118 5.70 12.55 -1.53
N LEU A 119 6.82 12.11 -0.93
CA LEU A 119 7.66 12.95 -0.07
C LEU A 119 8.22 14.17 -0.80
N ASN A 120 8.67 14.01 -2.03
CA ASN A 120 9.23 15.10 -2.82
C ASN A 120 8.16 16.11 -3.22
N GLU A 121 6.99 15.63 -3.67
CA GLU A 121 5.83 16.48 -3.95
C GLU A 121 5.45 17.35 -2.73
N HIS A 122 5.35 16.75 -1.54
CA HIS A 122 5.02 17.49 -0.31
C HIS A 122 6.12 18.47 0.13
N LYS A 123 7.41 18.17 -0.13
CA LYS A 123 8.52 19.09 0.16
C LYS A 123 8.55 20.28 -0.79
N GLU A 124 8.34 20.04 -2.09
CA GLU A 124 8.35 21.10 -3.11
C GLU A 124 7.16 22.05 -2.91
N HIS A 125 5.97 21.50 -2.66
CA HIS A 125 4.77 22.31 -2.41
C HIS A 125 4.74 22.97 -1.02
N GLY A 126 5.43 22.40 -0.02
CA GLY A 126 5.48 22.88 1.36
C GLY A 126 6.36 24.10 1.62
N THR A 127 7.01 24.68 0.61
CA THR A 127 7.98 25.78 0.77
C THR A 127 7.37 27.17 1.00
N LYS A 128 6.05 27.36 0.84
CA LYS A 128 5.46 28.70 0.94
C LYS A 128 4.98 29.10 2.34
N GLU A 129 4.56 28.16 3.17
CA GLU A 129 4.24 28.40 4.59
C GLU A 129 4.34 27.05 5.29
N GLY A 130 5.18 26.95 6.33
CA GLY A 130 5.43 25.71 7.06
C GLY A 130 4.22 25.20 7.84
N ASN A 131 3.21 24.71 7.13
CA ASN A 131 2.01 24.11 7.68
C ASN A 131 2.40 22.87 8.49
N GLU A 132 1.92 22.82 9.74
CA GLU A 132 2.14 21.72 10.67
C GLU A 132 1.70 20.37 10.06
N ASP A 133 0.64 20.40 9.26
CA ASP A 133 0.11 19.23 8.54
C ASP A 133 1.12 18.68 7.53
N THR A 134 1.78 19.54 6.75
CA THR A 134 2.85 19.12 5.82
C THR A 134 4.00 18.46 6.57
N LYS A 135 4.39 19.00 7.73
CA LYS A 135 5.45 18.41 8.56
C LYS A 135 5.03 17.02 9.08
N LYS A 136 3.79 16.89 9.57
CA LYS A 136 3.22 15.61 10.02
C LYS A 136 3.19 14.58 8.90
N THR A 137 2.73 14.97 7.71
CA THR A 137 2.74 14.10 6.51
C THR A 137 4.15 13.65 6.14
N ILE A 138 5.14 14.57 6.10
CA ILE A 138 6.53 14.21 5.80
C ILE A 138 7.10 13.24 6.84
N THR A 139 6.80 13.44 8.13
CA THR A 139 7.22 12.51 9.19
C THR A 139 6.59 11.15 8.98
N PHE A 140 5.27 11.08 8.77
CA PHE A 140 4.57 9.83 8.54
C PHE A 140 5.09 9.07 7.31
N LEU A 141 5.31 9.74 6.19
CA LEU A 141 5.87 9.12 5.00
C LEU A 141 7.29 8.58 5.23
N LYS A 142 8.09 9.21 6.10
CA LYS A 142 9.40 8.65 6.49
C LYS A 142 9.25 7.39 7.33
N GLU A 143 8.32 7.36 8.28
CA GLU A 143 8.05 6.16 9.08
C GLU A 143 7.59 4.99 8.20
N LEU A 144 6.80 5.26 7.15
CA LEU A 144 6.42 4.23 6.17
C LEU A 144 7.60 3.61 5.41
N LEU A 145 8.71 4.35 5.25
CA LEU A 145 9.95 3.84 4.63
C LEU A 145 10.75 2.93 5.57
N GLU A 146 10.55 3.05 6.88
CA GLU A 146 11.24 2.27 7.89
C GLU A 146 10.49 0.98 8.27
N LEU A 147 9.32 0.76 7.65
CA LEU A 147 8.52 -0.45 7.86
C LEU A 147 9.27 -1.71 7.47
N LYS A 148 9.14 -2.74 8.30
CA LYS A 148 9.67 -4.07 8.08
C LYS A 148 8.54 -5.03 7.73
N THR A 149 8.87 -6.10 7.03
CA THR A 149 7.96 -7.21 6.73
C THR A 149 7.18 -7.66 7.96
N ILE A 150 7.85 -7.79 9.11
CA ILE A 150 7.26 -8.27 10.37
C ILE A 150 6.13 -7.37 10.89
N ASP A 151 6.19 -6.07 10.59
CA ASP A 151 5.19 -5.10 11.03
C ASP A 151 3.87 -5.35 10.30
N ILE A 152 3.92 -5.75 9.02
CA ILE A 152 2.73 -6.09 8.23
C ILE A 152 2.23 -7.50 8.50
N GLU A 153 3.12 -8.49 8.65
CA GLU A 153 2.72 -9.87 8.94
C GLU A 153 1.87 -9.97 10.21
N HIS A 154 2.22 -9.18 11.23
CA HIS A 154 1.50 -9.14 12.49
C HIS A 154 0.46 -8.03 12.59
N ALA A 155 0.37 -7.14 11.59
CA ALA A 155 -0.66 -6.10 11.57
C ALA A 155 -2.06 -6.75 11.63
N PRO A 156 -2.95 -6.34 12.54
CA PRO A 156 -4.35 -6.71 12.46
C PRO A 156 -4.95 -6.14 11.17
N ILE A 157 -6.00 -6.80 10.68
CA ILE A 157 -6.88 -6.30 9.62
C ILE A 157 -8.26 -6.12 10.25
#